data_AF-A0A6L7TRB0-F1
#
_entry.id   AF-A0A6L7TRB0-F1
#
_cell.length_a   1.000
_cell.length_b   1.000
_cell.length_c   1.000
_cell.angle_alpha   90.00
_cell.angle_beta   90.00
_cell.angle_gamma   90.00
#
_symmetry.space_group_name_H-M   'P 1'
#
loop_
_entity.id
_entity.type
_entity.pdbx_description
1 polymer ?
#
loop_
_entity_poly.entity_id
_entity_poly.type
_entity_poly.pdbx_seq_one_letter_code
_entity_poly.pdbx_strand_id
1 'polypeptide(L)'
;MTQAGNDAEREPPHPNPPPEGEGISEEEAEPEGPDLSSLNKDGRVLLDSVLDVLRDYLPHPGTLSDIPQVTVERQHISAVCRAMKEDERIGAKMLLCLTAVDYPPGSGSGGGHGRGRGEPEAEVEESPGRLEMVYVLQSLEPERTIVLKADAPYDDPVVPSVASVWRAADWYEREAHDLFGVIFDGHPDLSPLLLYDGFEGYPGRKEFPFYEYREF
;
A
#
# COMPACT_ATOMS: atom_id res chain seq x y z
N MET A 1 12.08 -87.73 34.78
CA MET A 1 12.17 -87.80 33.31
C MET A 1 11.62 -86.49 32.79
N THR A 2 12.40 -85.81 31.92
CA THR A 2 12.02 -84.68 31.05
C THR A 2 11.82 -83.31 31.73
N GLN A 3 12.26 -82.15 31.24
CA GLN A 3 13.40 -81.66 30.45
C GLN A 3 13.35 -80.11 30.63
N ALA A 4 14.51 -79.45 30.64
CA ALA A 4 14.64 -78.01 30.82
C ALA A 4 14.09 -77.22 29.62
N GLY A 5 13.35 -76.14 29.91
CA GLY A 5 13.01 -75.07 28.98
C GLY A 5 13.84 -73.83 29.32
N ASN A 6 14.60 -73.36 28.35
CA ASN A 6 15.58 -72.28 28.41
C ASN A 6 14.96 -71.05 27.74
N ASP A 7 14.47 -70.08 28.50
CA ASP A 7 13.98 -68.82 27.93
C ASP A 7 14.92 -67.68 28.36
N ALA A 8 15.81 -67.36 27.43
CA ALA A 8 16.69 -66.21 27.46
C ALA A 8 15.88 -64.92 27.29
N GLU A 9 16.12 -63.95 28.19
CA GLU A 9 15.60 -62.59 28.10
C GLU A 9 16.00 -61.96 26.75
N ARG A 10 15.00 -61.63 25.92
CA ARG A 10 15.19 -60.84 24.69
C ARG A 10 14.97 -59.37 25.02
N GLU A 11 16.01 -58.55 24.88
CA GLU A 11 15.91 -57.09 24.93
C GLU A 11 14.95 -56.56 23.84
N PRO A 12 14.20 -55.48 24.10
CA PRO A 12 13.29 -54.89 23.12
C PRO A 12 14.08 -54.20 21.99
N PRO A 13 13.54 -54.18 20.75
CA PRO A 13 14.23 -53.57 19.61
C PRO A 13 14.35 -52.06 19.78
N HIS A 14 15.54 -51.52 19.50
CA HIS A 14 15.79 -50.08 19.40
C HIS A 14 14.88 -49.44 18.34
N PRO A 15 14.34 -48.23 18.58
CA PRO A 15 13.56 -47.53 17.56
C PRO A 15 14.47 -47.13 16.40
N ASN A 16 13.97 -47.30 15.17
CA ASN A 16 14.63 -46.79 13.97
C ASN A 16 14.81 -45.26 14.07
N PRO A 17 15.92 -44.70 13.57
CA PRO A 17 16.08 -43.26 13.45
C PRO A 17 15.00 -42.69 12.50
N PRO A 18 14.56 -41.44 12.71
CA PRO A 18 13.58 -40.80 11.85
C PRO A 18 14.12 -40.71 10.42
N PRO A 19 13.25 -40.77 9.39
CA PRO A 19 13.69 -40.57 8.02
C PRO A 19 14.27 -39.15 7.87
N GLU A 20 15.46 -39.07 7.27
CA GLU A 20 16.07 -37.80 6.91
C GLU A 20 15.14 -37.07 5.95
N GLY A 21 14.65 -35.90 6.38
CA GLY A 21 13.82 -35.04 5.53
C GLY A 21 14.64 -34.59 4.33
N GLU A 22 14.20 -34.96 3.13
CA GLU A 22 14.66 -34.33 1.90
C GLU A 22 14.33 -32.84 2.03
N GLY A 23 15.38 -32.03 2.17
CA GLY A 23 15.27 -30.58 2.18
C GLY A 23 14.66 -30.15 0.86
N ILE A 24 13.37 -29.84 0.88
CA ILE A 24 12.73 -29.05 -0.15
C ILE A 24 13.36 -27.68 0.04
N SER A 25 14.33 -27.34 -0.81
CA SER A 25 14.74 -25.95 -0.96
C SER A 25 13.49 -25.22 -1.44
N GLU A 26 12.81 -24.53 -0.51
CA GLU A 26 11.86 -23.48 -0.84
C GLU A 26 12.69 -22.43 -1.57
N GLU A 27 12.76 -22.58 -2.90
CA GLU A 27 13.12 -21.52 -3.81
C GLU A 27 11.98 -20.51 -3.62
N GLU A 28 12.16 -19.58 -2.66
CA GLU A 28 11.30 -18.42 -2.48
C GLU A 28 11.15 -17.81 -3.87
N ALA A 29 9.97 -17.99 -4.48
CA ALA A 29 9.67 -17.41 -5.76
C ALA A 29 9.91 -15.91 -5.61
N GLU A 30 10.96 -15.40 -6.26
CA GLU A 30 11.21 -13.97 -6.31
C GLU A 30 9.87 -13.32 -6.71
N PRO A 31 9.34 -12.38 -5.91
CA PRO A 31 8.04 -11.82 -6.19
C PRO A 31 8.07 -11.29 -7.62
N GLU A 32 7.20 -11.83 -8.48
CA GLU A 32 7.09 -11.34 -9.86
C GLU A 32 6.93 -9.82 -9.77
N GLY A 33 7.86 -9.09 -10.39
CA GLY A 33 7.84 -7.63 -10.35
C GLY A 33 6.50 -7.08 -10.85
N PRO A 34 6.18 -5.83 -10.52
CA PRO A 34 4.88 -5.24 -10.86
C PRO A 34 4.63 -5.37 -12.37
N ASP A 35 3.42 -5.76 -12.75
CA ASP A 35 3.02 -5.82 -14.16
C ASP A 35 2.94 -4.40 -14.73
N LEU A 36 3.93 -4.04 -15.57
CA LEU A 36 4.02 -2.75 -16.26
C LEU A 36 3.72 -2.89 -17.77
N SER A 37 3.05 -3.97 -18.17
CA SER A 37 2.72 -4.24 -19.58
C SER A 37 1.71 -3.25 -20.16
N SER A 38 0.90 -2.62 -19.32
CA SER A 38 -0.14 -1.67 -19.73
C SER A 38 0.37 -0.26 -20.04
N LEU A 39 1.60 0.07 -19.65
CA LEU A 39 2.19 1.40 -19.89
C LEU A 39 2.54 1.60 -21.37
N ASN A 40 2.10 2.74 -21.90
CA ASN A 40 2.56 3.21 -23.21
C ASN A 40 4.04 3.66 -23.15
N LYS A 41 4.61 3.99 -24.32
CA LYS A 41 6.03 4.38 -24.44
C LYS A 41 6.38 5.61 -23.60
N ASP A 42 5.54 6.63 -23.60
CA ASP A 42 5.80 7.89 -22.89
C ASP A 42 5.67 7.71 -21.38
N GLY A 43 4.71 6.88 -20.94
CA GLY A 43 4.55 6.46 -19.54
C GLY A 43 5.76 5.71 -19.02
N ARG A 44 6.35 4.80 -19.82
CA ARG A 44 7.60 4.10 -19.49
C ARG A 44 8.78 5.06 -19.35
N VAL A 45 8.97 5.99 -20.30
CA VAL A 45 10.05 6.99 -20.24
C VAL A 45 9.91 7.89 -19.01
N LEU A 46 8.68 8.28 -18.66
CA LEU A 46 8.43 9.05 -17.45
C LEU A 46 8.72 8.22 -16.19
N LEU A 47 8.24 6.97 -16.13
CA LEU A 47 8.49 6.08 -15.01
C LEU A 47 9.99 5.86 -14.79
N ASP A 48 10.76 5.57 -15.84
CA ASP A 48 12.22 5.40 -15.77
C ASP A 48 12.91 6.65 -15.19
N SER A 49 12.47 7.84 -15.63
CA SER A 49 13.00 9.11 -15.10
C SER A 49 12.67 9.28 -13.63
N VAL A 50 11.47 8.89 -13.21
CA VAL A 50 11.02 8.98 -11.81
C VAL A 50 11.77 8.00 -10.93
N LEU A 51 11.95 6.75 -11.37
CA LEU A 51 12.69 5.73 -10.63
C LEU A 51 14.16 6.14 -10.45
N ASP A 52 14.78 6.77 -11.45
CA ASP A 52 16.14 7.29 -11.33
C ASP A 52 16.24 8.46 -10.33
N VAL A 53 15.34 9.45 -10.42
CA VAL A 53 15.31 10.60 -9.49
C VAL A 53 15.05 10.16 -8.06
N LEU A 54 14.16 9.19 -7.89
CA LEU A 54 13.70 8.75 -6.58
C LEU A 54 14.46 7.53 -6.04
N ARG A 55 15.53 7.07 -6.70
CA ARG A 55 16.24 5.83 -6.38
C ARG A 55 16.59 5.66 -4.89
N ASP A 56 16.95 6.75 -4.22
CA ASP A 56 17.37 6.76 -2.81
C ASP A 56 16.19 6.62 -1.83
N TYR A 57 14.95 6.73 -2.33
CA TYR A 57 13.70 6.53 -1.59
C TYR A 57 13.05 5.17 -1.85
N LEU A 58 13.74 4.27 -2.58
CA LEU A 58 13.29 2.90 -2.89
C LEU A 58 11.85 2.85 -3.43
N PRO A 59 11.54 3.55 -4.54
CA PRO A 59 10.20 3.61 -5.09
C PRO A 59 9.77 2.25 -5.63
N HIS A 60 8.56 1.83 -5.29
CA HIS A 60 7.94 0.64 -5.86
C HIS A 60 7.13 1.05 -7.09
N PRO A 61 7.53 0.62 -8.32
CA PRO A 61 6.80 0.99 -9.52
C PRO A 61 5.45 0.29 -9.60
N GLY A 62 4.51 0.92 -10.29
CA GLY A 62 3.20 0.36 -10.59
C GLY A 62 2.57 1.06 -11.78
N THR A 63 1.33 0.67 -12.07
CA THR A 63 0.56 1.22 -13.18
C THR A 63 -0.92 1.30 -12.84
N LEU A 64 -1.58 2.32 -13.37
CA LEU A 64 -3.03 2.42 -13.44
C LEU A 64 -3.42 2.63 -14.89
N SER A 65 -3.85 1.56 -15.55
CA SER A 65 -4.05 1.54 -16.99
C SER A 65 -2.75 1.95 -17.71
N ASP A 66 -2.69 3.09 -18.39
CA ASP A 66 -1.48 3.58 -19.06
C ASP A 66 -0.75 4.69 -18.28
N ILE A 67 -1.17 4.96 -17.03
CA ILE A 67 -0.59 6.00 -16.18
C ILE A 67 0.46 5.36 -15.23
N PRO A 68 1.71 5.82 -15.24
CA PRO A 68 2.73 5.31 -14.32
C PRO A 68 2.39 5.65 -12.88
N GLN A 69 2.73 4.74 -11.97
CA GLN A 69 2.61 4.94 -10.53
C GLN A 69 3.93 4.63 -9.82
N VAL A 70 4.16 5.31 -8.71
CA VAL A 70 5.22 4.97 -7.76
C VAL A 70 4.69 5.03 -6.33
N THR A 71 5.00 4.02 -5.53
CA THR A 71 4.72 4.01 -4.10
C THR A 71 6.03 4.21 -3.33
N VAL A 72 6.01 5.11 -2.34
CA VAL A 72 7.15 5.39 -1.46
C VAL A 72 6.72 5.38 0.00
N GLU A 73 7.70 5.29 0.91
CA GLU A 73 7.44 5.42 2.34
C GLU A 73 6.92 6.83 2.67
N ARG A 74 5.85 6.90 3.47
CA ARG A 74 5.14 8.16 3.81
C ARG A 74 6.07 9.24 4.37
N GLN A 75 7.08 8.85 5.14
CA GLN A 75 8.04 9.76 5.76
C GLN A 75 8.87 10.58 4.74
N HIS A 76 8.96 10.12 3.50
CA HIS A 76 9.71 10.78 2.43
C HIS A 76 8.84 11.66 1.54
N ILE A 77 7.51 11.69 1.73
CA ILE A 77 6.56 12.34 0.81
C ILE A 77 6.90 13.79 0.51
N SER A 78 7.23 14.61 1.52
CA SER A 78 7.56 16.02 1.28
C SER A 78 8.83 16.18 0.42
N ALA A 79 9.85 15.35 0.63
CA ALA A 79 11.10 15.38 -0.13
C ALA A 79 10.91 14.84 -1.55
N VAL A 80 10.21 13.72 -1.70
CA VAL A 80 9.86 13.09 -2.98
C VAL A 80 9.05 14.06 -3.85
N CYS A 81 8.01 14.66 -3.30
CA CYS A 81 7.17 15.63 -3.99
C CYS A 81 7.97 16.84 -4.48
N ARG A 82 8.90 17.36 -3.66
CA ARG A 82 9.80 18.44 -4.06
C ARG A 82 10.70 18.00 -5.21
N ALA A 83 11.33 16.83 -5.12
CA ALA A 83 12.19 16.30 -6.18
C ALA A 83 11.43 16.09 -7.50
N MET A 84 10.23 15.51 -7.45
CA MET A 84 9.37 15.31 -8.63
C MET A 84 8.95 16.64 -9.28
N LYS A 85 8.70 17.67 -8.47
CA LYS A 85 8.36 19.00 -8.97
C LYS A 85 9.55 19.72 -9.60
N GLU A 86 10.73 19.59 -9.01
CA GLU A 86 11.93 20.35 -9.37
C GLU A 86 12.73 19.73 -10.52
N ASP A 87 12.82 18.40 -10.60
CA ASP A 87 13.55 17.71 -11.68
C ASP A 87 12.88 17.98 -13.04
N GLU A 88 13.66 18.43 -14.03
CA GLU A 88 13.16 18.84 -15.34
C GLU A 88 12.65 17.66 -16.19
N ARG A 89 13.11 16.44 -15.93
CA ARG A 89 12.67 15.24 -16.67
C ARG A 89 11.26 14.82 -16.27
N ILE A 90 10.94 15.01 -14.97
CA ILE A 90 9.63 14.73 -14.38
C ILE A 90 8.71 15.93 -14.53
N GLY A 91 9.10 17.08 -14.00
CA GLY A 91 8.40 18.35 -14.15
C GLY A 91 6.99 18.35 -13.59
N ALA A 92 6.72 17.70 -12.45
CA ALA A 92 5.39 17.62 -11.83
C ALA A 92 4.91 18.99 -11.28
N LYS A 93 4.60 19.92 -12.17
CA LYS A 93 4.30 21.31 -11.80
C LYS A 93 2.92 21.48 -11.15
N MET A 94 1.99 20.56 -11.42
CA MET A 94 0.64 20.60 -10.88
C MET A 94 0.31 19.38 -10.03
N LEU A 95 -0.35 19.62 -8.90
CA LEU A 95 -1.08 18.62 -8.13
C LEU A 95 -2.54 18.70 -8.56
N LEU A 96 -3.00 17.70 -9.31
CA LEU A 96 -4.37 17.64 -9.82
C LEU A 96 -5.37 17.15 -8.78
N CYS A 97 -4.91 16.25 -7.90
CA CYS A 97 -5.72 15.66 -6.85
C CYS A 97 -4.80 15.10 -5.76
N LEU A 98 -5.20 15.25 -4.50
CA LEU A 98 -4.67 14.50 -3.37
C LEU A 98 -5.87 13.92 -2.63
N THR A 99 -5.87 12.62 -2.39
CA THR A 99 -6.96 11.93 -1.69
C THR A 99 -6.43 10.75 -0.88
N ALA A 100 -7.28 10.18 -0.02
CA ALA A 100 -6.99 8.98 0.74
C ALA A 100 -7.94 7.85 0.29
N VAL A 101 -7.44 6.61 0.27
CA VAL A 101 -8.24 5.41 0.03
C VAL A 101 -8.17 4.52 1.27
N ASP A 102 -9.33 4.22 1.83
CA ASP A 102 -9.44 3.35 3.01
C ASP A 102 -9.34 1.87 2.62
N TYR A 103 -8.30 1.20 3.14
CA TYR A 103 -8.16 -0.25 3.19
C TYR A 103 -8.25 -0.71 4.65
N PRO A 104 -9.42 -1.15 5.15
CA PRO A 104 -9.62 -1.39 6.56
C PRO A 104 -8.91 -2.68 7.00
N PRO A 105 -8.67 -2.85 8.31
CA PRO A 105 -8.13 -4.09 8.85
C PRO A 105 -8.94 -5.31 8.40
N GLY A 106 -8.27 -6.43 8.13
CA GLY A 106 -8.91 -7.65 7.62
C GLY A 106 -9.37 -7.58 6.16
N SER A 107 -9.22 -6.44 5.47
CA SER A 107 -9.30 -6.42 4.01
C SER A 107 -8.04 -7.08 3.45
N GLY A 108 -8.20 -8.24 2.80
CA GLY A 108 -7.07 -8.94 2.18
C GLY A 108 -6.27 -8.00 1.28
N SER A 109 -4.94 -8.13 1.28
CA SER A 109 -4.00 -7.21 0.62
C SER A 109 -4.07 -7.17 -0.92
N GLY A 110 -5.13 -7.70 -1.53
CA GLY A 110 -5.32 -7.82 -2.97
C GLY A 110 -5.89 -6.56 -3.61
N GLY A 111 -5.02 -5.63 -3.99
CA GLY A 111 -5.34 -4.69 -5.07
C GLY A 111 -5.45 -5.47 -6.39
N GLY A 112 -6.65 -5.97 -6.74
CA GLY A 112 -6.81 -6.71 -7.99
C GLY A 112 -8.20 -7.30 -8.18
N HIS A 113 -8.79 -7.08 -9.35
CA HIS A 113 -10.03 -7.69 -9.78
C HIS A 113 -9.89 -9.22 -9.83
N GLY A 114 -10.68 -9.94 -9.01
CA GLY A 114 -10.75 -11.40 -9.12
C GLY A 114 -11.52 -12.06 -7.99
N ARG A 115 -12.86 -12.06 -8.04
CA ARG A 115 -13.65 -13.04 -7.28
C ARG A 115 -13.59 -14.39 -8.00
N GLY A 116 -12.48 -15.10 -7.82
CA GLY A 116 -12.38 -16.53 -8.09
C GLY A 116 -13.06 -17.30 -6.95
N ARG A 117 -14.01 -18.17 -7.29
CA ARG A 117 -14.80 -18.96 -6.35
C ARG A 117 -14.08 -20.28 -6.09
N GLY A 118 -13.57 -20.49 -4.87
CA GLY A 118 -13.32 -21.83 -4.33
C GLY A 118 -11.86 -22.28 -4.22
N GLU A 119 -10.98 -21.46 -3.64
CA GLU A 119 -9.69 -21.93 -3.11
C GLU A 119 -9.78 -22.08 -1.58
N PRO A 120 -9.10 -23.08 -0.99
CA PRO A 120 -9.10 -23.27 0.45
C PRO A 120 -8.52 -22.03 1.14
N GLU A 121 -9.20 -21.59 2.20
CA GLU A 121 -8.79 -20.49 3.06
C GLU A 121 -7.44 -20.84 3.69
N ALA A 122 -6.33 -20.45 3.04
CA ALA A 122 -5.06 -20.29 3.74
C ALA A 122 -5.31 -19.35 4.92
N GLU A 123 -4.64 -19.56 6.06
CA GLU A 123 -4.67 -18.63 7.18
C GLU A 123 -4.19 -17.26 6.68
N VAL A 124 -5.13 -16.41 6.28
CA VAL A 124 -4.83 -15.06 5.80
C VAL A 124 -4.46 -14.29 7.05
N GLU A 125 -3.19 -13.96 7.22
CA GLU A 125 -2.79 -12.98 8.23
C GLU A 125 -3.64 -11.72 8.00
N GLU A 126 -4.45 -11.35 9.00
CA GLU A 126 -5.32 -10.20 8.88
C GLU A 126 -4.47 -8.96 8.69
N SER A 127 -4.63 -8.29 7.55
CA SER A 127 -3.95 -7.04 7.27
C SER A 127 -4.29 -6.01 8.36
N PRO A 128 -3.30 -5.26 8.91
CA PRO A 128 -3.55 -4.23 9.92
C PRO A 128 -4.32 -3.01 9.39
N GLY A 129 -4.63 -2.99 8.09
CA GLY A 129 -5.30 -1.87 7.43
C GLY A 129 -4.35 -0.69 7.18
N ARG A 130 -4.77 0.20 6.29
CA ARG A 130 -4.03 1.42 5.92
C ARG A 130 -4.95 2.44 5.25
N LEU A 131 -4.53 3.70 5.31
CA LEU A 131 -5.02 4.74 4.41
C LEU A 131 -3.97 4.96 3.33
N GLU A 132 -4.29 4.63 2.08
CA GLU A 132 -3.39 4.88 0.95
C GLU A 132 -3.59 6.32 0.47
N MET A 133 -2.58 7.15 0.67
CA MET A 133 -2.55 8.51 0.13
C MET A 133 -2.20 8.45 -1.36
N VAL A 134 -2.99 9.13 -2.17
CA VAL A 134 -2.85 9.16 -3.64
C VAL A 134 -2.67 10.60 -4.10
N TYR A 135 -1.56 10.89 -4.75
CA TYR A 135 -1.22 12.19 -5.30
C TYR A 135 -1.18 12.07 -6.84
N VAL A 136 -2.11 12.73 -7.52
CA VAL A 136 -2.13 12.79 -8.99
C VAL A 136 -1.37 14.01 -9.43
N LEU A 137 -0.22 13.80 -10.05
CA LEU A 137 0.73 14.83 -10.44
C LEU A 137 0.79 14.98 -11.95
N GLN A 138 0.93 16.21 -12.43
CA GLN A 138 0.96 16.51 -13.86
C GLN A 138 2.16 17.39 -14.24
N SER A 139 2.87 16.95 -15.28
CA SER A 139 3.78 17.76 -16.10
C SER A 139 2.99 18.47 -17.19
N LEU A 140 3.38 19.70 -17.50
CA LEU A 140 2.72 20.51 -18.53
C LEU A 140 3.35 20.33 -19.92
N GLU A 141 4.66 20.15 -20.00
CA GLU A 141 5.41 20.14 -21.26
C GLU A 141 6.51 19.07 -21.27
N PRO A 142 6.33 17.94 -21.99
CA PRO A 142 5.05 17.49 -22.55
C PRO A 142 4.05 17.15 -21.42
N GLU A 143 2.76 17.21 -21.76
CA GLU A 143 1.68 16.87 -20.84
C GLU A 143 1.75 15.39 -20.49
N ARG A 144 2.05 15.09 -19.23
CA ARG A 144 2.17 13.72 -18.73
C ARG A 144 1.68 13.64 -17.29
N THR A 145 1.03 12.54 -16.95
CA THR A 145 0.49 12.29 -15.61
C THR A 145 1.26 11.18 -14.93
N ILE A 146 1.50 11.31 -13.63
CA ILE A 146 2.04 10.26 -12.77
C ILE A 146 1.29 10.25 -11.45
N VAL A 147 1.08 9.06 -10.89
CA VAL A 147 0.50 8.90 -9.55
C VAL A 147 1.60 8.55 -8.55
N LEU A 148 1.72 9.35 -7.50
CA LEU A 148 2.53 9.02 -6.34
C LEU A 148 1.61 8.48 -5.25
N LYS A 149 2.05 7.42 -4.56
CA LYS A 149 1.33 6.80 -3.45
C LYS A 149 2.18 6.68 -2.20
N ALA A 150 1.53 6.70 -1.05
CA ALA A 150 2.14 6.31 0.22
C ALA A 150 1.07 5.75 1.17
N ASP A 151 1.44 4.68 1.87
CA ASP A 151 0.56 4.09 2.89
C ASP A 151 0.77 4.77 4.23
N ALA A 152 -0.33 5.18 4.86
CA ALA A 152 -0.38 5.64 6.23
C ALA A 152 -1.01 4.56 7.13
N PRO A 153 -0.45 4.28 8.32
CA PRO A 153 -1.05 3.34 9.27
C PRO A 153 -2.50 3.73 9.59
N TYR A 154 -3.39 2.74 9.67
CA TYR A 154 -4.83 2.98 9.88
C TYR A 154 -5.14 3.74 11.17
N ASP A 155 -4.45 3.34 12.25
CA ASP A 155 -4.65 3.87 13.61
C ASP A 155 -3.84 5.17 13.89
N ASP A 156 -2.80 5.43 13.09
CA ASP A 156 -1.92 6.61 13.22
C ASP A 156 -1.61 7.20 11.83
N PRO A 157 -2.61 7.79 11.15
CA PRO A 157 -2.48 8.21 9.75
C PRO A 157 -1.79 9.58 9.64
N VAL A 158 -0.52 9.65 10.03
CA VAL A 158 0.29 10.87 9.95
C VAL A 158 1.15 10.87 8.68
N VAL A 159 1.12 11.95 7.89
CA VAL A 159 1.92 12.09 6.66
C VAL A 159 2.51 13.51 6.57
N PRO A 160 3.72 13.73 6.06
CA PRO A 160 4.24 15.07 5.84
C PRO A 160 3.39 15.87 4.84
N SER A 161 3.08 17.13 5.17
CA SER A 161 2.39 18.06 4.30
C SER A 161 3.21 18.42 3.06
N VAL A 162 2.50 18.63 1.94
CA VAL A 162 3.01 19.13 0.66
C VAL A 162 2.39 20.46 0.26
N ALA A 163 1.67 21.14 1.15
CA ALA A 163 1.16 22.50 0.95
C ALA A 163 2.24 23.53 0.61
N SER A 164 3.47 23.32 1.10
CA SER A 164 4.65 24.13 0.73
C SER A 164 5.20 23.81 -0.66
N VAL A 165 4.87 22.64 -1.21
CA VAL A 165 5.28 22.21 -2.56
C VAL A 165 4.25 22.70 -3.58
N TRP A 166 2.96 22.39 -3.40
CA TRP A 166 1.87 22.91 -4.22
C TRP A 166 0.81 23.58 -3.36
N ARG A 167 0.48 24.84 -3.68
CA ARG A 167 -0.55 25.59 -2.95
C ARG A 167 -1.93 24.92 -2.97
N ALA A 168 -2.22 24.13 -4.01
CA ALA A 168 -3.47 23.38 -4.10
C ALA A 168 -3.62 22.32 -3.00
N ALA A 169 -2.50 21.79 -2.47
CA ALA A 169 -2.53 20.78 -1.43
C ALA A 169 -3.14 21.30 -0.11
N ASP A 170 -3.13 22.61 0.12
CA ASP A 170 -3.78 23.22 1.30
C ASP A 170 -5.24 22.75 1.45
N TRP A 171 -6.00 22.76 0.35
CA TRP A 171 -7.40 22.33 0.38
C TRP A 171 -7.54 20.80 0.39
N TYR A 172 -6.74 20.09 -0.40
CA TYR A 172 -6.84 18.64 -0.48
C TYR A 172 -6.42 17.94 0.82
N GLU A 173 -5.40 18.43 1.50
CA GLU A 173 -4.95 17.89 2.79
C GLU A 173 -6.01 18.12 3.86
N ARG A 174 -6.67 19.30 3.86
CA ARG A 174 -7.80 19.56 4.76
C ARG A 174 -9.01 18.66 4.47
N GLU A 175 -9.33 18.41 3.20
CA GLU A 175 -10.38 17.46 2.81
C GLU A 175 -10.06 16.03 3.30
N ALA A 176 -8.84 15.55 3.07
CA ALA A 176 -8.41 14.23 3.53
C ALA A 176 -8.39 14.13 5.07
N HIS A 177 -7.99 15.20 5.75
CA HIS A 177 -8.08 15.31 7.21
C HIS A 177 -9.54 15.22 7.69
N ASP A 178 -10.43 16.01 7.11
CA ASP A 178 -11.83 16.12 7.53
C ASP A 178 -12.60 14.82 7.26
N LEU A 179 -12.36 14.17 6.13
CA LEU A 179 -13.09 12.97 5.72
C LEU A 179 -12.48 11.67 6.25
N PHE A 180 -11.15 11.57 6.42
CA PHE A 180 -10.47 10.31 6.74
C PHE A 180 -9.65 10.37 8.05
N GLY A 181 -9.48 11.55 8.64
CA GLY A 181 -8.70 11.74 9.87
C GLY A 181 -7.19 11.71 9.67
N VAL A 182 -6.71 11.92 8.43
CA VAL A 182 -5.27 11.97 8.13
C VAL A 182 -4.68 13.26 8.70
N ILE A 183 -3.58 13.16 9.45
CA ILE A 183 -2.86 14.31 9.99
C ILE A 183 -1.70 14.66 9.06
N PHE A 184 -1.65 15.92 8.59
CA PHE A 184 -0.57 16.41 7.74
C PHE A 184 0.45 17.24 8.51
N ASP A 185 1.60 16.65 8.84
CA ASP A 185 2.64 17.33 9.61
C ASP A 185 3.27 18.49 8.81
N GLY A 186 3.33 19.67 9.42
CA GLY A 186 3.80 20.90 8.78
C GLY A 186 2.76 21.65 7.94
N HIS A 187 1.49 21.23 7.92
CA HIS A 187 0.42 21.97 7.24
C HIS A 187 0.09 23.29 7.99
N PRO A 188 -0.15 24.42 7.28
CA PRO A 188 -0.34 25.71 7.92
C PRO A 188 -1.65 25.85 8.71
N ASP A 189 -2.73 25.18 8.27
CA ASP A 189 -4.06 25.24 8.90
C ASP A 189 -4.89 23.99 8.57
N LEU A 190 -4.94 23.01 9.48
CA LEU A 190 -5.76 21.78 9.32
C LEU A 190 -7.17 21.90 9.92
N SER A 191 -7.73 23.11 9.93
CA SER A 191 -9.15 23.25 10.30
C SER A 191 -10.06 22.49 9.33
N PRO A 192 -11.21 21.94 9.82
CA PRO A 192 -12.23 21.30 8.97
C PRO A 192 -12.60 22.14 7.74
N LEU A 193 -12.99 21.47 6.66
CA LEU A 193 -13.25 22.13 5.36
C LEU A 193 -14.66 21.85 4.83
N LEU A 194 -15.14 20.62 4.96
CA LEU A 194 -16.37 20.12 4.36
C LEU A 194 -17.45 19.86 5.41
N LEU A 195 -17.07 19.28 6.55
CA LEU A 195 -18.00 18.89 7.59
C LEU A 195 -18.41 20.09 8.45
N TYR A 196 -19.60 20.02 9.03
CA TYR A 196 -20.09 21.07 9.92
C TYR A 196 -19.38 21.02 11.28
N ASP A 197 -19.35 22.16 11.97
CA ASP A 197 -18.75 22.26 13.30
C ASP A 197 -19.37 21.26 14.29
N GLY A 198 -18.52 20.40 14.87
CA GLY A 198 -18.94 19.38 15.82
C GLY A 198 -19.41 18.06 15.20
N PHE A 199 -19.19 17.83 13.89
CA PHE A 199 -19.35 16.51 13.29
C PHE A 199 -18.45 15.49 14.00
N GLU A 200 -19.01 14.34 14.39
CA GLU A 200 -18.26 13.27 15.06
C GLU A 200 -17.86 12.16 14.05
N GLY A 201 -16.57 11.87 13.98
CA GLY A 201 -16.01 10.78 13.15
C GLY A 201 -15.61 11.21 11.73
N TYR A 202 -15.29 10.21 10.90
CA TYR A 202 -14.64 10.38 9.59
C TYR A 202 -15.44 9.66 8.49
N PRO A 203 -16.35 10.35 7.76
CA PRO A 203 -17.29 9.71 6.84
C PRO A 203 -16.64 9.11 5.58
N GLY A 204 -15.39 9.44 5.27
CA GLY A 204 -14.61 8.78 4.23
C GLY A 204 -14.12 7.39 4.61
N ARG A 205 -14.10 7.04 5.90
CA ARG A 205 -13.72 5.70 6.36
C ARG A 205 -14.84 4.70 6.11
N LYS A 206 -14.49 3.49 5.69
CA LYS A 206 -15.43 2.40 5.41
C LYS A 206 -16.16 1.89 6.65
N GLU A 207 -15.59 2.08 7.83
CA GLU A 207 -16.23 1.76 9.11
C GLU A 207 -17.32 2.77 9.51
N PHE A 208 -17.35 3.95 8.88
CA PHE A 208 -18.30 4.98 9.22
C PHE A 208 -19.73 4.54 8.87
N PRO A 209 -20.70 4.65 9.79
CA PRO A 209 -22.04 4.13 9.58
C PRO A 209 -22.76 4.92 8.48
N PHE A 210 -23.28 4.21 7.48
CA PHE A 210 -24.26 4.76 6.56
C PHE A 210 -25.65 4.70 7.18
N TYR A 211 -26.26 5.87 7.37
CA TYR A 211 -27.67 5.94 7.77
C TYR A 211 -28.55 5.79 6.53
N GLU A 212 -29.52 4.88 6.56
CA GLU A 212 -30.56 4.84 5.52
C GLU A 212 -31.37 6.14 5.56
N TYR A 213 -31.24 6.95 4.51
CA TYR A 213 -32.08 8.13 4.34
C TYR A 213 -33.42 7.70 3.74
N ARG A 214 -34.53 7.93 4.46
CA ARG A 214 -35.88 7.82 3.90
C ARG A 214 -36.38 9.22 3.55
N GLU A 215 -36.50 9.48 2.26
CA GLU A 215 -37.26 10.63 1.74
C GLU A 215 -38.76 10.38 1.95
N PHE A 216 -39.46 11.39 2.48
CA PHE A 216 -40.92 11.40 2.67
C PHE A 216 -41.58 12.31 1.65
#